data_AF-A0A7L5E475-F1
#
_entry.id   AF-A0A7L5E475-F1
#
_cell.length_a   1.000
_cell.length_b   1.000
_cell.length_c   1.000
_cell.angle_alpha   90.00
_cell.angle_beta   90.00
_cell.angle_gamma   90.00
#
_symmetry.space_group_name_H-M   'P 1'
#
loop_
_entity.id
_entity.type
_entity.pdbx_description
1 polymer ?
#
loop_
_entity_poly.entity_id
_entity_poly.type
_entity_poly.pdbx_seq_one_letter_code
_entity_poly.pdbx_strand_id
1 'polypeptide(L)'
;MEVVLDQQQKPQGVFLPLSEWEQLRHGINKASELYKLMDELSEKDIFAMDDQEFKSLLAPVIREAVQSSLDQGLYFSYSAGIKDDPALFIHEYKDGKRVLIRVDAATGREHFVKDL
;
A
#
# COMPACT_ATOMS: atom_id res chain seq x y z
N MET A 1 27.24 23.45 7.77
CA MET A 1 25.76 23.46 7.59
C MET A 1 25.27 24.77 6.97
N GLU A 2 24.57 24.72 5.83
CA GLU A 2 23.93 25.88 5.17
C GLU A 2 22.43 25.64 5.04
N VAL A 3 21.59 26.65 5.25
CA VAL A 3 20.12 26.54 5.12
C VAL A 3 19.70 27.10 3.76
N VAL A 4 19.01 26.29 2.96
CA VAL A 4 18.45 26.71 1.68
C VAL A 4 17.11 27.37 1.95
N LEU A 5 16.98 28.63 1.53
CA LEU A 5 15.75 29.41 1.64
C LEU A 5 15.10 29.55 0.25
N ASP A 6 13.78 29.61 0.22
CA ASP A 6 13.05 29.98 -1.00
C ASP A 6 13.01 31.50 -1.24
N GLN A 7 12.33 31.91 -2.32
CA GLN A 7 12.17 33.32 -2.68
C GLN A 7 11.41 34.14 -1.63
N GLN A 8 10.72 33.49 -0.68
CA GLN A 8 9.99 34.09 0.43
C GLN A 8 10.76 34.01 1.77
N GLN A 9 12.04 33.60 1.72
CA GLN A 9 12.88 33.31 2.89
C GLN A 9 12.36 32.18 3.80
N LYS A 10 11.54 31.27 3.28
CA LYS A 10 11.18 30.06 4.04
C LYS A 10 12.26 29.00 3.88
N PRO A 11 12.69 28.34 4.97
CA PRO A 11 13.60 27.21 4.90
C PRO A 11 12.98 26.06 4.09
N GLN A 12 13.65 25.64 3.02
CA GLN A 12 13.26 24.47 2.21
C GLN A 12 14.21 23.28 2.39
N GLY A 13 15.40 23.50 2.94
CA GLY A 13 16.37 22.43 3.09
C GLY A 13 17.61 22.87 3.86
N VAL A 14 18.45 21.91 4.20
CA VAL A 14 19.74 22.15 4.84
C VAL A 14 20.81 21.34 4.09
N PHE A 15 21.85 22.01 3.61
CA PHE A 15 23.06 21.36 3.13
C PHE A 15 23.97 21.04 4.31
N LEU A 16 24.23 19.75 4.47
CA LEU A 16 25.03 19.20 5.54
C LEU A 16 26.15 18.34 4.94
N PRO A 17 27.43 18.73 5.13
CA PRO A 17 28.55 17.92 4.65
C PRO A 17 28.49 16.50 5.23
N LEU A 18 28.81 15.49 4.41
CA LEU A 18 28.76 14.07 4.81
C LEU A 18 29.63 13.79 6.06
N SER A 19 30.75 14.50 6.23
CA SER A 19 31.61 14.40 7.40
C SER A 19 30.92 14.87 8.70
N GLU A 20 30.04 15.86 8.61
CA GLU A 20 29.24 16.37 9.74
C GLU A 20 28.01 15.47 10.00
N TRP A 21 27.45 14.86 8.96
CA TRP A 21 26.30 13.95 9.07
C TRP A 21 26.58 12.73 9.96
N GLU A 22 27.73 12.07 9.78
CA GLU A 22 28.08 10.88 10.58
C GLU A 22 28.13 11.17 12.09
N GLN A 23 28.43 12.41 12.47
CA GLN A 23 28.47 12.85 13.87
C GLN A 23 27.07 13.24 14.38
N LEU A 24 26.22 13.78 13.51
CA LEU A 24 24.91 14.33 13.87
C LEU A 24 23.77 13.31 13.82
N ARG A 25 23.85 12.30 12.93
CA ARG A 25 22.76 11.34 12.69
C ARG A 25 22.26 10.62 13.94
N HIS A 26 23.12 10.45 14.94
CA HIS A 26 22.80 9.78 16.20
C HIS A 26 22.13 10.71 17.24
N GLY A 27 22.24 12.03 17.05
CA GLY A 27 21.65 13.04 17.94
C GLY A 27 20.38 13.71 17.41
N ILE A 28 20.01 13.46 16.15
CA ILE A 28 18.79 14.00 15.55
C ILE A 28 17.58 13.30 16.16
N ASN A 29 16.88 14.04 17.03
CA ASN A 29 15.63 13.60 17.60
C ASN A 29 14.57 13.47 16.49
N LYS A 30 13.81 12.37 16.49
CA LYS A 30 12.68 12.15 15.58
C LYS A 30 11.59 13.23 15.68
N ALA A 31 11.54 13.95 16.80
CA ALA A 31 10.64 15.09 16.98
C ALA A 31 11.18 16.40 16.38
N SER A 32 12.40 16.43 15.84
CA SER A 32 12.96 17.65 15.24
C SER A 32 12.37 17.94 13.88
N GLU A 33 12.22 19.23 13.56
CA GLU A 33 11.75 19.70 12.25
C GLU A 33 12.67 19.27 11.11
N LEU A 34 13.97 19.11 11.37
CA LEU A 34 14.92 18.55 10.39
C LEU A 34 14.62 17.08 10.09
N TYR A 35 14.30 16.28 11.11
CA TYR A 35 13.93 14.87 10.90
C TYR A 35 12.64 14.75 10.10
N LYS A 36 11.62 15.55 10.42
CA LYS A 36 10.36 15.59 9.64
C LYS A 36 10.59 15.98 8.20
N LEU A 37 11.36 17.05 7.96
CA LEU A 37 11.69 17.50 6.60
C LEU A 37 12.44 16.41 5.82
N MET A 38 13.39 15.73 6.47
CA MET A 38 14.09 14.61 5.85
C MET A 38 13.15 13.45 5.54
N ASP A 39 12.25 13.09 6.44
CA ASP A 39 11.26 12.02 6.27
C ASP A 39 10.31 12.33 5.10
N GLU A 40 9.76 13.55 5.08
CA GLU A 40 8.91 14.05 4.00
C GLU A 40 9.60 14.08 2.63
N LEU A 41 10.90 14.39 2.59
CA LEU A 41 11.70 14.38 1.35
C LEU A 41 12.22 12.99 0.99
N SER A 42 12.19 12.02 1.90
CA SER A 42 12.65 10.64 1.67
C SER A 42 11.61 9.79 0.99
N GLU A 43 10.32 10.09 1.19
CA GLU A 43 9.24 9.38 0.53
C GLU A 43 9.02 9.93 -0.89
N LYS A 44 9.13 9.04 -1.87
CA LYS A 44 8.81 9.35 -3.26
C LYS A 44 7.31 9.66 -3.33
N ASP A 45 6.93 10.74 -4.01
CA ASP A 45 5.51 11.05 -4.25
C ASP A 45 4.83 9.86 -4.94
N ILE A 46 3.63 9.48 -4.49
CA ILE A 46 2.82 8.42 -5.09
C ILE A 46 2.59 8.61 -6.59
N PHE A 47 2.54 9.86 -7.06
CA PHE A 47 2.39 10.19 -8.48
C PHE A 47 3.70 10.06 -9.27
N ALA A 48 4.83 9.96 -8.57
CA ALA A 48 6.15 9.72 -9.14
C ALA A 48 6.59 8.25 -9.02
N MET A 49 5.83 7.41 -8.32
CA MET A 49 6.10 5.97 -8.22
C MET A 49 5.73 5.23 -9.51
N ASP A 50 6.48 4.20 -9.84
CA ASP A 50 6.04 3.19 -10.81
C ASP A 50 5.11 2.14 -10.18
N ASP A 51 4.52 1.29 -11.02
CA ASP A 51 3.57 0.25 -10.58
C ASP A 51 4.16 -0.71 -9.54
N GLN A 52 5.46 -1.00 -9.59
CA GLN A 52 6.11 -1.96 -8.68
C GLN A 52 6.42 -1.32 -7.34
N GLU A 53 6.90 -0.08 -7.37
CA GLU A 53 7.14 0.74 -6.18
C GLU A 53 5.85 0.93 -5.39
N PHE A 54 4.76 1.32 -6.07
CA PHE A 54 3.46 1.53 -5.44
C PHE A 54 2.87 0.24 -4.86
N LYS A 55 2.99 -0.88 -5.58
CA LYS A 55 2.58 -2.21 -5.06
C LYS A 55 3.36 -2.58 -3.82
N SER A 56 4.67 -2.32 -3.80
CA SER A 56 5.53 -2.63 -2.66
C SER A 56 5.17 -1.80 -1.44
N LEU A 57 4.87 -0.51 -1.65
CA LEU A 57 4.39 0.40 -0.60
C LEU A 57 3.09 -0.11 0.05
N LEU A 58 2.12 -0.54 -0.76
CA LEU A 58 0.81 -0.96 -0.28
C LEU A 58 0.77 -2.40 0.26
N ALA A 59 1.74 -3.24 -0.09
CA ALA A 59 1.72 -4.67 0.24
C ALA A 59 1.49 -4.99 1.74
N PRO A 60 2.08 -4.27 2.71
CA PRO A 60 1.85 -4.54 4.13
C PRO A 60 0.39 -4.27 4.54
N VAL A 61 -0.16 -3.12 4.14
CA VAL A 61 -1.52 -2.69 4.48
C VAL A 61 -2.56 -3.61 3.83
N ILE A 62 -2.33 -3.98 2.56
CA ILE A 62 -3.19 -4.95 1.86
C ILE A 62 -3.19 -6.28 2.60
N ARG A 63 -2.03 -6.77 3.02
CA ARG A 63 -1.91 -8.05 3.74
C ARG A 63 -2.68 -8.02 5.06
N GLU A 64 -2.57 -6.93 5.83
CA GLU A 64 -3.28 -6.76 7.08
C GLU A 64 -4.81 -6.72 6.88
N ALA A 65 -5.27 -5.95 5.89
CA ALA A 65 -6.69 -5.84 5.56
C ALA A 65 -7.28 -7.19 5.10
N VAL A 66 -6.54 -7.93 4.26
CA VAL A 66 -6.92 -9.27 3.81
C VAL A 66 -7.00 -10.23 4.99
N GLN A 67 -5.98 -10.26 5.85
CA GLN A 67 -5.97 -11.14 7.01
C GLN A 67 -7.14 -10.83 7.96
N SER A 68 -7.41 -9.56 8.23
CA SER A 68 -8.53 -9.13 9.09
C SER A 68 -9.88 -9.57 8.51
N SER A 69 -10.06 -9.45 7.19
CA SER A 69 -11.29 -9.88 6.51
C SER A 69 -11.49 -11.39 6.63
N LEU A 70 -10.43 -12.17 6.39
CA LEU A 70 -10.45 -13.62 6.53
C LEU A 70 -10.72 -14.07 7.98
N ASP A 71 -10.18 -13.36 8.97
CA ASP A 71 -10.41 -13.63 10.39
C ASP A 71 -11.86 -13.37 10.81
N GLN A 72 -12.57 -12.47 10.11
CA GLN A 72 -14.00 -12.20 10.30
C GLN A 72 -14.90 -13.18 9.53
N GLY A 73 -14.33 -14.17 8.85
CA GLY A 73 -15.08 -15.17 8.08
C GLY A 73 -15.49 -14.70 6.69
N LEU A 74 -14.93 -13.59 6.20
CA LEU A 74 -15.10 -13.18 4.80
C LEU A 74 -14.17 -13.99 3.89
N TYR A 75 -14.29 -13.74 2.58
CA TYR A 75 -13.59 -14.44 1.51
C TYR A 75 -12.88 -13.46 0.59
N PHE A 76 -11.88 -13.97 -0.13
CA PHE A 76 -11.31 -13.32 -1.30
C PHE A 76 -12.08 -13.77 -2.55
N SER A 77 -12.54 -12.81 -3.38
CA SER A 77 -13.28 -13.10 -4.61
C SER A 77 -12.50 -12.66 -5.84
N TYR A 78 -12.34 -13.56 -6.81
CA TYR A 78 -11.62 -13.31 -8.05
C TYR A 78 -12.26 -14.04 -9.23
N SER A 79 -12.11 -13.50 -10.44
CA SER A 79 -12.69 -14.12 -11.64
C SER A 79 -12.16 -15.55 -11.84
N ALA A 80 -13.04 -16.47 -12.19
CA ALA A 80 -12.68 -17.86 -12.51
C ALA A 80 -11.92 -18.00 -13.85
N GLY A 81 -11.77 -16.92 -14.63
CA GLY A 81 -11.05 -16.92 -15.90
C GLY A 81 -11.75 -17.68 -17.04
N ILE A 82 -13.02 -18.04 -16.86
CA ILE A 82 -13.83 -18.74 -17.86
C ILE A 82 -14.34 -17.72 -18.87
N LYS A 83 -13.73 -17.71 -20.07
CA LYS A 83 -14.03 -16.73 -21.14
C LYS A 83 -15.51 -16.71 -21.52
N ASP A 84 -16.17 -17.87 -21.50
CA ASP A 84 -17.56 -18.01 -21.94
C ASP A 84 -18.59 -17.68 -20.84
N ASP A 85 -18.14 -17.46 -19.59
CA ASP A 85 -19.02 -17.05 -18.49
C ASP A 85 -18.27 -16.10 -17.52
N PRO A 86 -18.20 -14.80 -17.85
CA PRO A 86 -17.50 -13.80 -17.04
C PRO A 86 -18.19 -13.53 -15.70
N ALA A 87 -19.39 -14.07 -15.49
CA ALA A 87 -20.13 -14.00 -14.24
C ALA A 87 -19.61 -15.00 -13.19
N LEU A 88 -18.66 -15.88 -13.52
CA LEU A 88 -18.12 -16.86 -12.60
C LEU A 88 -16.91 -16.33 -11.83
N PHE A 89 -16.98 -16.50 -10.50
CA PHE A 89 -15.95 -16.09 -9.56
C PHE A 89 -15.62 -17.23 -8.60
N ILE A 90 -14.41 -17.21 -8.07
CA ILE A 90 -13.94 -18.11 -7.03
C ILE A 90 -13.92 -17.33 -5.73
N HIS A 91 -14.59 -17.84 -4.71
CA HIS A 91 -14.46 -17.37 -3.34
C HIS A 91 -13.53 -18.29 -2.57
N GLU A 92 -12.48 -17.71 -2.00
CA GLU A 92 -11.49 -18.42 -1.20
C GLU A 92 -11.56 -17.94 0.25
N TYR A 93 -11.75 -18.89 1.16
CA TYR A 93 -11.90 -18.65 2.59
C TYR A 93 -10.60 -18.93 3.34
N LYS A 94 -10.53 -18.50 4.60
CA LYS A 94 -9.36 -18.62 5.47
C LYS A 94 -8.83 -20.06 5.63
N ASP A 95 -9.72 -21.04 5.61
CA ASP A 95 -9.41 -22.47 5.75
C ASP A 95 -8.92 -23.11 4.44
N GLY A 96 -8.77 -22.32 3.37
CA GLY A 96 -8.43 -22.80 2.03
C GLY A 96 -9.62 -23.40 1.29
N LYS A 97 -10.84 -23.38 1.86
CA LYS A 97 -12.05 -23.75 1.13
C LYS A 97 -12.21 -22.81 -0.05
N ARG A 98 -12.48 -23.38 -1.22
CA ARG A 98 -12.77 -22.63 -2.45
C ARG A 98 -14.13 -23.05 -2.99
N VAL A 99 -14.91 -22.06 -3.40
CA VAL A 99 -16.21 -22.29 -4.02
C VAL A 99 -16.33 -21.48 -5.30
N LEU A 100 -16.92 -22.09 -6.31
CA LEU A 100 -17.32 -21.42 -7.54
C LEU A 100 -18.71 -20.81 -7.32
N ILE A 101 -18.83 -19.52 -7.57
CA ILE A 101 -20.10 -18.79 -7.52
C ILE A 101 -20.33 -18.06 -8.83
N ARG A 102 -21.59 -17.79 -9.13
CA ARG A 102 -22.02 -16.95 -10.24
C ARG A 102 -22.62 -15.67 -9.70
N VAL A 103 -22.15 -14.51 -10.18
CA VAL A 103 -22.70 -13.20 -9.83
C VAL A 103 -23.67 -12.76 -10.91
N ASP A 104 -24.92 -12.49 -10.53
CA ASP A 104 -25.88 -11.83 -11.41
C ASP A 104 -25.48 -10.37 -11.62
N ALA A 105 -25.19 -9.97 -12.86
CA ALA A 105 -24.70 -8.64 -13.18
C ALA A 105 -25.73 -7.51 -12.97
N ALA A 106 -27.02 -7.82 -12.98
CA ALA A 106 -28.08 -6.82 -12.82
C ALA A 106 -28.38 -6.54 -11.34
N THR A 107 -28.19 -7.54 -10.46
CA THR A 107 -28.59 -7.47 -9.05
C THR A 107 -27.43 -7.59 -8.06
N GLY A 108 -26.25 -8.02 -8.52
CA GLY A 108 -25.10 -8.33 -7.68
C GLY A 108 -25.29 -9.57 -6.80
N ARG A 109 -26.38 -10.34 -7.00
CA ARG A 109 -26.66 -11.53 -6.19
C ARG A 109 -25.73 -12.68 -6.58
N GLU A 110 -25.27 -13.38 -5.57
CA GLU A 110 -24.37 -14.52 -5.72
C GLU A 110 -25.17 -15.83 -5.69
N HIS A 111 -24.83 -16.74 -6.60
CA HIS A 111 -25.38 -18.09 -6.66
C HIS A 111 -24.26 -19.10 -6.54
N PHE A 112 -24.33 -19.97 -5.53
CA PHE A 112 -23.40 -21.09 -5.39
C PHE A 112 -23.53 -22.05 -6.58
N VAL A 113 -22.39 -22.43 -7.15
CA VAL A 113 -22.32 -23.41 -8.25
C VAL A 113 -21.77 -24.74 -7.75
N LYS A 114 -20.57 -24.75 -7.15
CA LYS A 114 -19.93 -25.96 -6.59
C LYS A 114 -18.72 -25.63 -5.71
N ASP A 115 -18.29 -26.59 -4.90
CA ASP A 115 -16.97 -26.57 -4.25
C ASP A 115 -15.85 -26.90 -5.27
N LEU A 116 -14.63 -26.40 -5.02
CA LEU A 116 -13.45 -26.54 -5.89
C LEU A 116 -12.27 -27.23 -5.20
#